data_AF-W0FTG9-F1
#
_entry.id   AF-W0FTG9-F1
#
_cell.length_a   1.000
_cell.length_b   1.000
_cell.length_c   1.000
_cell.angle_alpha   90.00
_cell.angle_beta   90.00
_cell.angle_gamma   90.00
#
_symmetry.space_group_name_H-M   'P 1'
#
loop_
_entity.id
_entity.type
_entity.pdbx_description
1 polymer ?
#
loop_
_entity_poly.entity_id
_entity_poly.type
_entity_poly.pdbx_seq_one_letter_code
_entity_poly.pdbx_strand_id
1 'polypeptide(L)'
;MRYREAAEKRFLSGQQLTQFGWADVAGLGALCCLFDLRENAGEILGTQLREEFLRQSEEPLRLSRASGYGTDLAPDQYVWGSILPVMGGAVAMIMNTMLTGRQDMRDAALLQWHYALGMNALDLCFVTGFGERSVLHPHHRPSEADGIEAPVPGLISGGPNNKICFPQTKEKLGDRIPPAKYFLDETPSADTNEIAIYWNSPAVFVGAYFNALPGSGR
;
A
#
# COMPACT_ATOMS: atom_id res chain seq x y z
N MET A 1 -31.88 -9.04 6.91
CA MET A 1 -32.27 -9.14 5.49
C MET A 1 -31.90 -7.87 4.71
N ARG A 2 -32.48 -6.69 5.00
CA ARG A 2 -32.24 -5.45 4.23
C ARG A 2 -30.78 -5.06 3.94
N TYR A 3 -29.87 -5.18 4.90
CA TYR A 3 -28.45 -4.83 4.68
C TYR A 3 -27.70 -5.85 3.82
N ARG A 4 -28.02 -7.14 3.96
CA ARG A 4 -27.41 -8.21 3.15
C ARG A 4 -27.79 -8.06 1.68
N GLU A 5 -29.08 -7.91 1.39
CA GLU A 5 -29.58 -7.72 0.01
C GLU A 5 -28.95 -6.49 -0.66
N ALA A 6 -28.78 -5.39 0.07
CA ALA A 6 -28.12 -4.19 -0.45
C ALA A 6 -26.63 -4.44 -0.75
N ALA A 7 -25.92 -5.15 0.13
CA ALA A 7 -24.51 -5.49 -0.07
C ALA A 7 -24.33 -6.49 -1.23
N GLU A 8 -25.20 -7.49 -1.34
CA GLU A 8 -25.22 -8.44 -2.47
C GLU A 8 -25.41 -7.72 -3.80
N LYS A 9 -26.38 -6.78 -3.87
CA LYS A 9 -26.59 -5.97 -5.07
C LYS A 9 -25.37 -5.14 -5.46
N ARG A 10 -24.62 -4.62 -4.47
CA ARG A 10 -23.37 -3.88 -4.73
C ARG A 10 -22.27 -4.80 -5.23
N PHE A 11 -22.06 -5.96 -4.60
CA PHE A 11 -21.07 -6.94 -5.04
C PHE A 11 -21.33 -7.38 -6.49
N LEU A 12 -22.58 -7.73 -6.80
CA LEU A 12 -22.98 -8.19 -8.14
C LEU A 12 -22.86 -7.10 -9.23
N SER A 13 -22.66 -5.82 -8.86
CA SER A 13 -22.41 -4.75 -9.82
C SER A 13 -20.93 -4.57 -10.19
N GLY A 14 -20.03 -5.46 -9.74
CA GLY A 14 -18.61 -5.44 -10.11
C GLY A 14 -17.77 -4.48 -9.27
N GLN A 15 -17.44 -4.87 -8.05
CA GLN A 15 -16.61 -4.07 -7.14
C GLN A 15 -15.13 -4.47 -7.20
N GLN A 16 -14.24 -3.52 -6.91
CA GLN A 16 -12.81 -3.76 -6.73
C GLN A 16 -12.55 -4.18 -5.26
N LEU A 17 -12.62 -5.49 -5.00
CA LEU A 17 -12.54 -6.09 -3.66
C LEU A 17 -11.13 -6.08 -3.05
N THR A 18 -10.11 -5.69 -3.81
CA THR A 18 -8.72 -5.57 -3.35
C THR A 18 -8.26 -4.11 -3.22
N GLN A 19 -9.19 -3.16 -3.29
CA GLN A 19 -8.92 -1.74 -3.08
C GLN A 19 -9.25 -1.32 -1.64
N PHE A 20 -8.28 -0.70 -0.98
CA PHE A 20 -8.33 -0.26 0.42
C PHE A 20 -8.01 1.24 0.54
N GLY A 21 -8.46 2.00 -0.45
CA GLY A 21 -8.20 3.44 -0.53
C GLY A 21 -9.15 4.25 0.34
N TRP A 22 -9.09 5.57 0.17
CA TRP A 22 -10.04 6.51 0.78
C TRP A 22 -11.27 6.75 -0.12
N ALA A 23 -11.13 6.60 -1.44
CA ALA A 23 -12.21 6.72 -2.41
C ALA A 23 -12.89 5.35 -2.64
N ASP A 24 -12.09 4.33 -2.95
CA ASP A 24 -12.55 2.96 -3.18
C ASP A 24 -12.30 2.10 -1.94
N VAL A 25 -13.39 1.79 -1.23
CA VAL A 25 -13.36 1.12 0.08
C VAL A 25 -13.99 -0.28 0.05
N ALA A 26 -14.33 -0.80 -1.13
CA ALA A 26 -15.02 -2.08 -1.28
C ALA A 26 -14.22 -3.25 -0.67
N GLY A 27 -12.89 -3.18 -0.68
CA GLY A 27 -12.05 -4.17 -0.03
C GLY A 27 -12.28 -4.28 1.47
N LEU A 28 -12.50 -3.17 2.19
CA LEU A 28 -12.80 -3.22 3.63
C LEU A 28 -14.11 -3.97 3.91
N GLY A 29 -15.12 -3.77 3.05
CA GLY A 29 -16.37 -4.53 3.11
C GLY A 29 -16.17 -6.02 2.80
N ALA A 30 -15.29 -6.34 1.85
CA ALA A 30 -14.91 -7.72 1.55
C ALA A 30 -14.24 -8.38 2.76
N LEU A 31 -13.30 -7.73 3.43
CA LEU A 31 -12.63 -8.29 4.62
C LEU A 31 -13.62 -8.57 5.76
N CYS A 32 -14.60 -7.68 5.98
CA CYS A 32 -15.68 -7.91 6.94
C CYS A 32 -16.47 -9.18 6.60
N CYS A 33 -16.85 -9.36 5.32
CA CYS A 33 -17.54 -10.57 4.89
C CYS A 33 -16.69 -11.83 5.08
N LEU A 34 -15.40 -11.77 4.74
CA LEU A 34 -14.50 -12.93 4.70
C LEU A 34 -13.98 -13.37 6.08
N PHE A 35 -13.75 -12.43 7.00
CA PHE A 35 -13.07 -12.71 8.26
C PHE A 35 -13.94 -12.54 9.50
N ASP A 36 -14.97 -11.70 9.45
CA ASP A 36 -15.89 -11.47 10.57
C ASP A 36 -17.19 -12.24 10.37
N LEU A 37 -17.94 -11.95 9.30
CA LEU A 37 -19.22 -12.62 9.04
C LEU A 37 -19.04 -14.09 8.63
N ARG A 38 -18.04 -14.39 7.79
CA ARG A 38 -17.72 -15.74 7.30
C ARG A 38 -18.95 -16.42 6.71
N GLU A 39 -19.31 -17.61 7.20
CA GLU A 39 -20.49 -18.36 6.76
C GLU A 39 -21.80 -17.58 6.99
N ASN A 40 -21.83 -16.67 7.98
CA ASN A 40 -22.97 -15.77 8.19
C ASN A 40 -23.09 -14.68 7.12
N ALA A 41 -22.17 -14.59 6.16
CA ALA A 41 -22.30 -13.73 4.98
C ALA A 41 -23.22 -14.35 3.90
N GLY A 42 -23.43 -15.68 3.93
CA GLY A 42 -24.27 -16.40 2.98
C GLY A 42 -23.55 -16.70 1.67
N GLU A 43 -24.25 -17.31 0.70
CA GLU A 43 -23.59 -17.83 -0.51
C GLU A 43 -22.95 -16.73 -1.37
N ILE A 44 -23.63 -15.59 -1.55
CA ILE A 44 -23.15 -14.51 -2.41
C ILE A 44 -21.95 -13.78 -1.77
N LEU A 45 -22.10 -13.30 -0.52
CA LEU A 45 -21.06 -12.52 0.14
C LEU A 45 -19.99 -13.36 0.86
N GLY A 46 -20.24 -14.65 1.05
CA GLY A 46 -19.30 -15.59 1.64
C GLY A 46 -18.53 -16.37 0.58
N THR A 47 -19.23 -17.10 -0.29
CA THR A 47 -18.61 -18.00 -1.29
C THR A 47 -18.18 -17.23 -2.53
N GLN A 48 -19.11 -16.58 -3.24
CA GLN A 48 -18.80 -15.92 -4.52
C GLN A 48 -17.86 -14.73 -4.34
N LEU A 49 -18.08 -13.92 -3.31
CA LEU A 49 -17.19 -12.81 -2.98
C LEU A 49 -15.79 -13.29 -2.63
N ARG A 50 -15.64 -14.43 -1.94
CA ARG A 50 -14.33 -15.04 -1.66
C ARG A 50 -13.61 -15.43 -2.93
N GLU A 51 -14.28 -16.14 -3.83
CA GLU A 51 -13.68 -16.53 -5.11
C GLU A 51 -13.22 -15.31 -5.91
N GLU A 52 -14.05 -14.27 -5.97
CA GLU A 52 -13.71 -13.03 -6.68
C GLU A 52 -12.57 -12.26 -6.00
N PHE A 53 -12.54 -12.21 -4.66
CA PHE A 53 -11.44 -11.60 -3.92
C PHE A 53 -10.11 -12.32 -4.20
N LEU A 54 -10.11 -13.65 -4.16
CA LEU A 54 -8.93 -14.46 -4.46
C LEU A 54 -8.46 -14.24 -5.90
N ARG A 55 -9.40 -14.19 -6.87
CA ARG A 55 -9.11 -13.89 -8.27
C ARG A 55 -8.50 -12.50 -8.46
N GLN A 56 -9.06 -11.48 -7.82
CA GLN A 56 -8.53 -10.11 -7.91
C GLN A 56 -7.15 -9.97 -7.26
N SER A 57 -6.83 -10.78 -6.24
CA SER A 57 -5.52 -10.79 -5.59
C SER A 57 -4.39 -11.36 -6.47
N GLU A 58 -4.71 -12.02 -7.58
CA GLU A 58 -3.68 -12.46 -8.54
C GLU A 58 -3.01 -11.30 -9.27
N GLU A 59 -3.69 -10.15 -9.43
CA GLU A 59 -3.14 -9.01 -10.14
C GLU A 59 -1.93 -8.38 -9.42
N PRO A 60 -1.98 -8.03 -8.11
CA PRO A 60 -0.80 -7.54 -7.42
C PRO A 60 0.35 -8.57 -7.42
N LEU A 61 0.06 -9.87 -7.30
CA LEU A 61 1.08 -10.91 -7.43
C LEU A 61 1.73 -10.91 -8.83
N ARG A 62 0.92 -10.78 -9.89
CA ARG A 62 1.40 -10.70 -11.28
C ARG A 62 2.30 -9.49 -11.50
N LEU A 63 1.91 -8.33 -10.98
CA LEU A 63 2.69 -7.09 -11.08
C LEU A 63 3.99 -7.20 -10.29
N SER A 64 3.94 -7.70 -9.06
CA SER A 64 5.11 -7.96 -8.22
C SER A 64 6.14 -8.83 -8.94
N ARG A 65 5.71 -9.94 -9.58
CA ARG A 65 6.59 -10.84 -10.36
C ARG A 65 7.19 -10.19 -11.61
N ALA A 66 6.53 -9.20 -12.18
CA ALA A 66 7.02 -8.47 -13.35
C ALA A 66 7.98 -7.33 -12.99
N SER A 67 8.10 -6.99 -11.71
CA SER A 67 8.90 -5.88 -11.22
C SER A 67 10.27 -6.35 -10.75
N GLY A 68 11.34 -5.68 -11.21
CA GLY A 68 12.71 -5.95 -10.74
C GLY A 68 12.93 -5.63 -9.25
N TYR A 69 12.09 -4.78 -8.66
CA TYR A 69 12.08 -4.48 -7.22
C TYR A 69 10.98 -5.25 -6.46
N GLY A 70 10.26 -6.15 -7.13
CA GLY A 70 9.17 -6.90 -6.51
C GLY A 70 7.93 -6.08 -6.17
N THR A 71 7.89 -4.78 -6.49
CA THR A 71 6.72 -3.93 -6.24
C THR A 71 5.55 -4.29 -7.16
N ASP A 72 4.33 -4.28 -6.64
CA ASP A 72 3.09 -4.47 -7.38
C ASP A 72 2.60 -3.20 -8.11
N LEU A 73 3.44 -2.19 -8.25
CA LEU A 73 3.11 -0.93 -8.90
C LEU A 73 3.56 -0.90 -10.37
N ALA A 74 2.60 -0.72 -11.29
CA ALA A 74 2.89 -0.54 -12.71
C ALA A 74 3.55 0.83 -13.01
N PRO A 75 4.33 0.97 -14.11
CA PRO A 75 5.04 2.21 -14.42
C PRO A 75 4.16 3.47 -14.54
N ASP A 76 2.90 3.30 -14.90
CA ASP A 76 1.92 4.38 -15.03
C ASP A 76 1.12 4.66 -13.75
N GLN A 77 1.41 3.96 -12.66
CA GLN A 77 0.69 4.05 -11.37
C GLN A 77 1.49 4.78 -10.28
N TYR A 78 2.64 5.38 -10.62
CA TYR A 78 3.35 6.32 -9.73
C TYR A 78 2.60 7.66 -9.65
N VAL A 79 1.54 7.66 -8.86
CA VAL A 79 0.64 8.80 -8.58
C VAL A 79 0.91 9.39 -7.20
N TRP A 80 0.23 10.47 -6.84
CA TRP A 80 0.26 11.02 -5.48
C TRP A 80 -0.20 9.96 -4.46
N GLY A 81 0.66 9.69 -3.48
CA GLY A 81 0.41 8.64 -2.50
C GLY A 81 0.54 7.22 -3.08
N SER A 82 1.46 7.00 -4.01
CA SER A 82 1.71 5.68 -4.64
C SER A 82 2.06 4.58 -3.64
N ILE A 83 2.45 4.91 -2.41
CA ILE A 83 2.61 3.94 -1.34
C ILE A 83 1.29 3.27 -0.92
N LEU A 84 0.15 3.95 -1.10
CA LEU A 84 -1.17 3.43 -0.72
C LEU A 84 -1.57 2.18 -1.52
N PRO A 85 -1.57 2.19 -2.86
CA PRO A 85 -1.85 0.99 -3.62
C PRO A 85 -0.83 -0.13 -3.34
N VAL A 86 0.45 0.20 -3.10
CA VAL A 86 1.47 -0.80 -2.76
C VAL A 86 1.18 -1.51 -1.44
N MET A 87 0.85 -0.75 -0.39
CA MET A 87 0.44 -1.34 0.90
C MET A 87 -0.92 -2.04 0.79
N GLY A 88 -1.83 -1.53 -0.07
CA GLY A 88 -3.12 -2.15 -0.34
C GLY A 88 -3.00 -3.52 -1.00
N GLY A 89 -2.12 -3.67 -1.99
CA GLY A 89 -1.86 -4.96 -2.61
C GLY A 89 -1.15 -5.93 -1.66
N ALA A 90 -0.27 -5.43 -0.78
CA ALA A 90 0.27 -6.22 0.34
C ALA A 90 -0.85 -6.77 1.25
N VAL A 91 -1.83 -5.92 1.64
CA VAL A 91 -3.01 -6.36 2.40
C VAL A 91 -3.79 -7.43 1.64
N ALA A 92 -4.05 -7.24 0.34
CA ALA A 92 -4.78 -8.22 -0.47
C ALA A 92 -4.07 -9.58 -0.49
N MET A 93 -2.76 -9.59 -0.73
CA MET A 93 -1.94 -10.81 -0.77
C MET A 93 -1.82 -11.48 0.61
N ILE A 94 -1.71 -10.71 1.70
CA ILE A 94 -1.76 -11.23 3.07
C ILE A 94 -3.10 -11.91 3.34
N MET A 95 -4.22 -11.27 2.99
CA MET A 95 -5.54 -11.83 3.22
C MET A 95 -5.78 -13.07 2.36
N ASN A 96 -5.31 -13.09 1.11
CA ASN A 96 -5.29 -14.30 0.29
C ASN A 96 -4.51 -15.43 0.97
N THR A 97 -3.31 -15.15 1.47
CA THR A 97 -2.49 -16.11 2.23
C THR A 97 -3.25 -16.66 3.43
N MET A 98 -3.91 -15.81 4.22
CA MET A 98 -4.67 -16.25 5.39
C MET A 98 -5.87 -17.13 5.02
N LEU A 99 -6.46 -16.93 3.84
CA LEU A 99 -7.59 -17.71 3.36
C LEU A 99 -7.16 -19.05 2.72
N THR A 100 -5.98 -19.12 2.11
CA THR A 100 -5.57 -20.24 1.25
C THR A 100 -4.30 -20.99 1.69
N GLY A 101 -3.47 -20.38 2.54
CA GLY A 101 -2.15 -20.89 2.92
C GLY A 101 -1.04 -20.67 1.89
N ARG A 102 -1.31 -19.96 0.78
CA ARG A 102 -0.36 -19.75 -0.32
C ARG A 102 0.87 -18.93 0.09
N GLN A 103 2.03 -19.57 0.09
CA GLN A 103 3.30 -18.91 0.44
C GLN A 103 3.78 -17.92 -0.61
N ASP A 104 3.48 -18.14 -1.90
CA ASP A 104 3.88 -17.21 -2.95
C ASP A 104 3.19 -15.84 -2.84
N MET A 105 1.95 -15.81 -2.34
CA MET A 105 1.24 -14.59 -1.98
C MET A 105 1.90 -13.90 -0.76
N ARG A 106 2.26 -14.66 0.27
CA ARG A 106 2.95 -14.15 1.46
C ARG A 106 4.27 -13.49 1.10
N ASP A 107 5.08 -14.17 0.29
CA ASP A 107 6.41 -13.71 -0.09
C ASP A 107 6.31 -12.44 -0.96
N ALA A 108 5.35 -12.39 -1.89
CA ALA A 108 5.09 -11.19 -2.68
C ALA A 108 4.58 -10.01 -1.83
N ALA A 109 3.77 -10.26 -0.79
CA ALA A 109 3.38 -9.23 0.16
C ALA A 109 4.57 -8.68 0.96
N LEU A 110 5.53 -9.54 1.32
CA LEU A 110 6.74 -9.13 2.02
C LEU A 110 7.61 -8.21 1.16
N LEU A 111 7.66 -8.45 -0.15
CA LEU A 111 8.36 -7.56 -1.09
C LEU A 111 7.79 -6.14 -1.10
N GLN A 112 6.48 -5.96 -0.89
CA GLN A 112 5.88 -4.63 -0.79
C GLN A 112 6.37 -3.90 0.46
N TRP A 113 6.51 -4.63 1.57
CA TRP A 113 7.09 -4.10 2.79
C TRP A 113 8.58 -3.76 2.62
N HIS A 114 9.35 -4.61 1.94
CA HIS A 114 10.75 -4.33 1.60
C HIS A 114 10.90 -3.11 0.69
N TYR A 115 10.01 -2.94 -0.29
CA TYR A 115 9.97 -1.75 -1.14
C TYR A 115 9.82 -0.46 -0.32
N ALA A 116 8.89 -0.45 0.65
CA ALA A 116 8.69 0.69 1.55
C ALA A 116 9.91 0.99 2.43
N LEU A 117 10.69 -0.05 2.76
CA LEU A 117 11.85 0.02 3.66
C LEU A 117 13.20 0.21 2.95
N GLY A 118 13.21 0.43 1.62
CA GLY A 118 14.42 0.80 0.88
C GLY A 118 14.78 -0.09 -0.30
N MET A 119 14.10 -1.23 -0.50
CA MET A 119 14.29 -2.09 -1.68
C MET A 119 13.56 -1.50 -2.90
N ASN A 120 13.95 -0.29 -3.29
CA ASN A 120 13.33 0.49 -4.35
C ASN A 120 14.39 1.22 -5.18
N ALA A 121 13.96 1.83 -6.29
CA ALA A 121 14.85 2.50 -7.24
C ALA A 121 15.59 3.72 -6.67
N LEU A 122 15.18 4.22 -5.51
CA LEU A 122 15.78 5.36 -4.83
C LEU A 122 16.78 4.94 -3.75
N ASP A 123 16.82 3.66 -3.34
CA ASP A 123 17.57 3.17 -2.18
C ASP A 123 17.26 4.02 -0.93
N LEU A 124 15.95 4.22 -0.68
CA LEU A 124 15.43 5.11 0.35
C LEU A 124 14.29 4.43 1.12
N CYS A 125 14.43 4.34 2.44
CA CYS A 125 13.32 3.97 3.32
C CYS A 125 12.32 5.13 3.39
N PHE A 126 11.07 4.86 3.02
CA PHE A 126 9.99 5.85 3.06
C PHE A 126 9.43 6.07 4.47
N VAL A 127 9.88 5.32 5.47
CA VAL A 127 9.47 5.48 6.87
C VAL A 127 10.51 6.31 7.63
N THR A 128 10.09 7.46 8.15
CA THR A 128 10.97 8.38 8.89
C THR A 128 11.61 7.70 10.10
N GLY A 129 12.91 7.91 10.31
CA GLY A 129 13.65 7.37 11.47
C GLY A 129 13.97 5.87 11.40
N PHE A 130 13.75 5.22 10.26
CA PHE A 130 14.07 3.80 10.04
C PHE A 130 14.92 3.58 8.79
N GLY A 131 15.82 2.60 8.84
CA GLY A 131 16.76 2.31 7.75
C GLY A 131 18.00 3.18 7.79
N GLU A 132 19.04 2.79 7.06
CA GLU A 132 20.31 3.54 6.98
C GLU A 132 20.15 4.85 6.21
N ARG A 133 19.22 4.87 5.24
CA ARG A 133 18.87 6.03 4.44
C ARG A 133 17.35 6.17 4.42
N SER A 134 16.83 7.09 5.24
CA SER A 134 15.39 7.34 5.39
C SER A 134 15.02 8.73 4.89
N VAL A 135 13.72 8.97 4.69
CA VAL A 135 13.15 10.31 4.54
C VAL A 135 13.55 11.19 5.75
N LEU A 136 14.11 12.37 5.48
CA LEU A 136 14.54 13.35 6.48
C LEU A 136 13.74 14.65 6.42
N HIS A 137 13.19 15.01 5.26
CA HIS A 137 12.48 16.27 5.05
C HIS A 137 11.04 16.04 4.56
N PRO A 138 10.20 15.33 5.32
CA PRO A 138 8.81 15.12 4.94
C PRO A 138 8.03 16.45 4.94
N HIS A 139 7.02 16.56 4.08
CA HIS A 139 6.02 17.62 4.20
C HIS A 139 5.14 17.37 5.44
N HIS A 140 5.67 17.66 6.63
CA HIS A 140 5.04 17.42 7.92
C HIS A 140 5.33 18.59 8.88
N ARG A 141 4.31 19.42 9.11
CA ARG A 141 4.45 20.68 9.87
C ARG A 141 5.08 20.52 11.26
N PRO A 142 4.71 19.54 12.09
CA PRO A 142 5.38 19.33 13.37
C PRO A 142 6.88 19.11 13.23
N SER A 143 7.31 18.26 12.29
CA SER A 143 8.73 17.96 12.06
C SER A 143 9.53 19.13 11.50
N GLU A 144 8.88 20.01 10.72
CA GLU A 144 9.54 21.23 10.24
C GLU A 144 9.65 22.29 11.35
N ALA A 145 8.67 22.34 12.27
CA ALA A 145 8.52 23.46 13.21
C ALA A 145 9.14 23.21 14.59
N ASP A 146 9.45 21.97 14.95
CA ASP A 146 9.92 21.62 16.30
C ASP A 146 11.41 21.93 16.56
N GLY A 147 12.17 22.28 15.51
CA GLY A 147 13.59 22.59 15.60
C GLY A 147 14.49 21.38 15.80
N ILE A 148 13.97 20.16 15.60
CA ILE A 148 14.70 18.90 15.67
C ILE A 148 15.12 18.50 14.26
N GLU A 149 16.41 18.16 14.08
CA GLU A 149 16.92 17.76 12.76
C GLU A 149 16.25 16.47 12.24
N ALA A 150 16.00 15.51 13.12
CA ALA A 150 15.31 14.29 12.78
C ALA A 150 13.78 14.51 12.77
N PRO A 151 13.07 14.11 11.71
CA PRO A 151 11.61 14.19 11.70
C PRO A 151 10.99 13.24 12.73
N VAL A 152 9.70 13.44 13.00
CA VAL A 152 8.91 12.54 13.86
C VAL A 152 9.00 11.13 13.26
N PRO A 153 9.44 10.11 14.02
CA PRO A 153 9.70 8.78 13.49
C PRO A 153 8.41 8.00 13.23
N GLY A 154 8.47 7.03 12.31
CA GLY A 154 7.38 6.10 12.00
C GLY A 154 6.33 6.64 11.03
N LEU A 155 6.57 7.78 10.40
CA LEU A 155 5.70 8.35 9.37
C LEU A 155 6.10 7.79 8.01
N ILE A 156 5.13 7.22 7.28
CA ILE A 156 5.40 6.73 5.93
C ILE A 156 5.07 7.83 4.91
N SER A 157 6.04 8.11 4.05
CA SER A 157 5.92 9.06 2.94
C SER A 157 5.02 8.52 1.84
N GLY A 158 4.31 9.42 1.16
CA GLY A 158 3.45 9.10 0.02
C GLY A 158 4.18 8.42 -1.15
N GLY A 159 5.48 8.66 -1.30
CA GLY A 159 6.33 8.02 -2.30
C GLY A 159 6.29 8.68 -3.69
N PRO A 160 6.97 8.08 -4.69
CA PRO A 160 7.17 8.72 -5.99
C PRO A 160 5.88 9.01 -6.75
N ASN A 161 5.80 10.18 -7.40
CA ASN A 161 4.65 10.64 -8.17
C ASN A 161 5.11 11.41 -9.41
N ASN A 162 4.86 10.86 -10.60
CA ASN A 162 5.24 11.48 -11.88
C ASN A 162 4.05 11.97 -12.72
N LYS A 163 2.84 12.01 -12.16
CA LYS A 163 1.61 12.32 -12.90
C LYS A 163 1.17 13.77 -12.72
N ILE A 164 0.86 14.15 -11.49
CA ILE A 164 0.40 15.49 -11.14
C ILE A 164 1.38 16.02 -10.09
N CYS A 165 2.41 16.69 -10.59
CA CYS A 165 3.52 17.20 -9.78
C CYS A 165 3.47 18.73 -9.73
N PHE A 166 3.93 19.29 -8.62
CA PHE A 166 4.08 20.72 -8.46
C PHE A 166 5.18 21.28 -9.38
N PRO A 167 5.08 22.56 -9.80
CA PRO A 167 6.10 23.17 -10.65
C PRO A 167 7.52 23.04 -10.13
N GLN A 168 7.72 23.19 -8.82
CA GLN A 168 9.01 23.08 -8.15
C GLN A 168 9.59 21.67 -8.23
N THR A 169 8.74 20.64 -8.07
CA THR A 169 9.13 19.24 -8.22
C THR A 169 9.59 18.95 -9.65
N LYS A 170 8.85 19.48 -10.64
CA LYS A 170 9.20 19.34 -12.06
C LYS A 170 10.49 20.05 -12.42
N GLU A 171 10.70 21.25 -11.89
CA GLU A 171 11.92 22.04 -12.13
C GLU A 171 13.17 21.31 -11.61
N LYS A 172 13.08 20.66 -10.45
CA LYS A 172 14.21 19.96 -9.83
C LYS A 172 14.51 18.59 -10.44
N LEU A 173 13.48 17.81 -10.78
CA LEU A 173 13.66 16.46 -11.31
C LEU A 173 13.80 16.45 -12.84
N GLY A 174 13.04 17.29 -13.53
CA GLY A 174 12.96 17.29 -14.99
C GLY A 174 12.14 16.12 -15.57
N ASP A 175 11.90 16.16 -16.87
CA ASP A 175 10.91 15.27 -17.54
C ASP A 175 11.43 13.86 -17.86
N ARG A 176 12.74 13.61 -17.71
CA ARG A 176 13.37 12.34 -18.10
C ARG A 176 13.56 11.36 -16.94
N ILE A 177 13.18 11.76 -15.73
CA ILE A 177 13.30 10.91 -14.55
C ILE A 177 12.29 9.76 -14.65
N PRO A 178 12.75 8.50 -14.52
CA PRO A 178 11.84 7.36 -14.49
C PRO A 178 10.80 7.50 -13.38
N PRO A 179 9.55 7.01 -13.57
CA PRO A 179 8.46 7.17 -12.60
C PRO A 179 8.84 6.74 -11.17
N ALA A 180 9.51 5.60 -11.01
CA ALA A 180 9.95 5.06 -9.73
C ALA A 180 11.03 5.88 -9.00
N LYS A 181 11.64 6.84 -9.70
CA LYS A 181 12.65 7.77 -9.15
C LYS A 181 12.11 9.20 -9.01
N TYR A 182 10.83 9.43 -9.31
CA TYR A 182 10.24 10.76 -9.33
C TYR A 182 9.81 11.19 -7.91
N PHE A 183 10.79 11.53 -7.08
CA PHE A 183 10.62 11.81 -5.65
C PHE A 183 11.63 12.86 -5.18
N LEU A 184 11.22 13.75 -4.28
CA LEU A 184 12.09 14.74 -3.62
C LEU A 184 11.96 14.65 -2.11
N ASP A 185 13.06 14.41 -1.42
CA ASP A 185 13.12 14.50 0.03
C ASP A 185 13.32 15.96 0.47
N GLU A 186 12.26 16.76 0.29
CA GLU A 186 12.26 18.17 0.68
C GLU A 186 10.90 18.58 1.23
N THR A 187 10.88 19.35 2.33
CA THR A 187 9.65 19.77 3.01
C THR A 187 8.60 20.39 2.08
N PRO A 188 8.92 21.20 1.05
CA PRO A 188 7.91 21.74 0.14
C PRO A 188 7.24 20.73 -0.80
N SER A 189 7.78 19.52 -0.99
CA SER A 189 7.26 18.53 -1.94
C SER A 189 6.12 17.70 -1.35
N ALA A 190 4.95 18.31 -1.15
CA ALA A 190 3.77 17.57 -0.67
C ALA A 190 3.25 16.55 -1.72
N ASP A 191 3.58 16.76 -2.99
CA ASP A 191 3.20 15.89 -4.11
C ASP A 191 3.97 14.57 -4.18
N THR A 192 5.16 14.49 -3.54
CA THR A 192 5.97 13.25 -3.49
C THR A 192 6.35 12.82 -2.07
N ASN A 193 6.37 13.73 -1.09
CA ASN A 193 6.92 13.47 0.25
C ASN A 193 6.05 13.97 1.41
N GLU A 194 4.74 14.12 1.21
CA GLU A 194 3.80 14.31 2.32
C GLU A 194 3.67 13.03 3.15
N ILE A 195 3.04 13.16 4.33
CA ILE A 195 2.61 12.06 5.19
C ILE A 195 1.09 12.03 5.31
N ALA A 196 0.50 10.87 5.54
CA ALA A 196 -0.93 10.77 5.79
C ALA A 196 -1.30 9.57 6.66
N ILE A 197 -2.33 9.74 7.50
CA ILE A 197 -2.83 8.67 8.37
C ILE A 197 -3.29 7.43 7.58
N TYR A 198 -3.82 7.63 6.37
CA TYR A 198 -4.31 6.55 5.52
C TYR A 198 -3.21 5.88 4.69
N TRP A 199 -1.98 6.43 4.68
CA TRP A 199 -0.78 5.71 4.22
C TRP A 199 -0.16 4.90 5.35
N ASN A 200 -0.12 5.48 6.55
CA ASN A 200 0.35 4.79 7.75
C ASN A 200 -0.53 3.60 8.14
N SER A 201 -1.86 3.68 8.00
CA SER A 201 -2.76 2.62 8.46
C SER A 201 -2.55 1.24 7.79
N PRO A 202 -2.46 1.11 6.45
CA PRO A 202 -2.14 -0.18 5.85
C PRO A 202 -0.69 -0.60 6.10
N ALA A 203 0.26 0.35 6.21
CA ALA A 203 1.64 0.06 6.59
C ALA A 203 1.75 -0.58 7.99
N VAL A 204 0.99 -0.07 8.96
CA VAL A 204 0.88 -0.66 10.30
C VAL A 204 0.34 -2.08 10.24
N PHE A 205 -0.70 -2.33 9.43
CA PHE A 205 -1.26 -3.68 9.25
C PHE A 205 -0.21 -4.64 8.68
N VAL A 206 0.48 -4.24 7.61
CA VAL A 206 1.50 -5.07 6.94
C VAL A 206 2.68 -5.35 7.88
N GLY A 207 3.20 -4.30 8.53
CA GLY A 207 4.29 -4.44 9.50
C GLY A 207 3.92 -5.35 10.67
N ALA A 208 2.70 -5.21 11.21
CA ALA A 208 2.20 -6.06 12.29
C ALA A 208 2.08 -7.53 11.87
N TYR A 209 1.57 -7.81 10.66
CA TYR A 209 1.48 -9.18 10.12
C TYR A 209 2.85 -9.85 10.11
N PHE A 210 3.86 -9.20 9.54
CA PHE A 210 5.21 -9.80 9.44
C PHE A 210 5.97 -9.83 10.76
N ASN A 211 5.70 -8.90 11.68
CA ASN A 211 6.27 -8.93 13.02
C ASN A 211 5.69 -10.05 13.91
N ALA A 212 4.43 -10.43 13.69
CA ALA A 212 3.76 -11.48 14.46
C ALA A 212 4.14 -12.92 14.03
N LEU A 213 4.80 -13.08 12.88
CA LEU A 213 5.26 -14.39 12.43
C LEU A 213 6.39 -14.85 13.35
N PRO A 214 6.36 -16.11 13.84
CA PRO A 214 7.48 -16.66 14.59
C PRO A 214 8.74 -16.49 13.75
N GLY A 215 9.76 -15.86 14.30
CA GLY A 215 11.05 -15.80 13.64
C GLY A 215 11.46 -17.22 13.29
N SER A 216 11.57 -17.51 11.99
CA SER A 216 12.41 -18.62 11.53
C SER A 216 13.76 -18.35 12.15
N GLY A 217 14.12 -19.16 13.16
CA GLY A 217 15.30 -18.94 14.00
C GLY A 217 16.50 -18.53 13.16
N ARG A 218 17.15 -17.45 13.59
CA ARG A 218 18.57 -17.29 13.29
C ARG A 218 19.35 -18.40 13.98
#